data_AF-A0A6I0F615-F1
#
_entry.id   AF-A0A6I0F615-F1
#
_cell.length_a   1.000
_cell.length_b   1.000
_cell.length_c   1.000
_cell.angle_alpha   90.00
_cell.angle_beta   90.00
_cell.angle_gamma   90.00
#
_symmetry.space_group_name_H-M   'P 1'
#
loop_
_entity.id
_entity.type
_entity.pdbx_description
1 polymer ?
#
loop_
_entity_poly.entity_id
_entity_poly.type
_entity_poly.pdbx_seq_one_letter_code
_entity_poly.pdbx_strand_id
1 'polypeptide(L)'
;MIYTDKAYIEQMLTALEHPKVIAKLKEILDLPADESAISTPKEVHQWRERYMTLEKALQQAKQEIADLQKDLEHQQAEQCKLVNQIETSQHLTEQYRKERSCLSEKLLSFQNKYKQVESAYAQYQSLSEKTARELTGIFKRDTPESFIACGAQLDNIDSLWEYTKQQIIAGQNTDRAELISLITFFLELHNKLFEQPLFAWQIVQPGEEFDASKHIRTADSKASGRISQVCLLGYKNVNTEKLIKKSVVRI
;
A
#
# COMPACT_ATOMS: atom_id res chain seq x y z
N MET A 1 7.44 -46.52 -52.54
CA MET A 1 8.14 -47.40 -53.49
C MET A 1 7.51 -47.23 -54.85
N ILE A 2 8.02 -46.29 -55.65
CA ILE A 2 7.65 -46.16 -57.06
C ILE A 2 8.85 -46.73 -57.80
N TYR A 3 8.74 -47.99 -58.22
CA TYR A 3 9.70 -48.63 -59.12
C TYR A 3 9.56 -47.94 -60.48
N THR A 4 10.36 -46.92 -60.73
CA THR A 4 10.55 -46.43 -62.10
C THR A 4 11.45 -47.44 -62.80
N ASP A 5 10.80 -48.34 -63.55
CA ASP A 5 11.42 -49.44 -64.27
C ASP A 5 12.54 -48.88 -65.17
N LYS A 6 13.79 -49.19 -64.83
CA LYS A 6 14.96 -48.63 -65.50
C LYS A 6 14.95 -48.96 -66.99
N ALA A 7 14.36 -50.11 -67.35
CA ALA A 7 14.13 -50.53 -68.73
C ALA A 7 13.10 -49.65 -69.46
N TYR A 8 12.07 -49.16 -68.77
CA TYR A 8 11.08 -48.26 -69.34
C TYR A 8 11.63 -46.85 -69.57
N ILE A 9 12.46 -46.35 -68.64
CA ILE A 9 13.18 -45.08 -68.82
C ILE A 9 14.17 -45.19 -69.98
N GLU A 10 14.93 -46.29 -70.08
CA GLU A 10 15.84 -46.52 -71.20
C GLU A 10 15.08 -46.63 -72.54
N GLN A 11 13.95 -47.35 -72.60
CA GLN A 11 13.11 -47.39 -73.80
C GLN A 11 12.54 -46.03 -74.19
N MET A 12 12.11 -45.21 -73.23
CA MET A 12 11.65 -43.85 -73.48
C MET A 12 12.78 -42.96 -74.01
N LEU A 13 14.00 -43.10 -73.47
CA LEU A 13 15.18 -42.39 -73.96
C LEU A 13 15.55 -42.82 -75.39
N THR A 14 15.52 -44.12 -75.69
CA THR A 14 15.76 -44.62 -77.06
C THR A 14 14.67 -44.17 -78.04
N ALA A 15 13.42 -44.09 -77.60
CA ALA A 15 12.32 -43.60 -78.42
C ALA A 15 12.41 -42.08 -78.70
N LEU A 16 12.95 -41.31 -77.75
CA LEU A 16 13.23 -39.87 -77.92
C LEU A 16 14.38 -39.60 -78.90
N GLU A 17 15.29 -40.57 -79.08
CA GLU A 17 16.37 -40.51 -80.07
C GLU A 17 15.92 -40.88 -81.50
N HIS A 18 14.68 -41.33 -81.68
CA HIS A 18 14.17 -41.72 -82.99
C HIS A 18 14.01 -40.47 -83.90
N PRO A 19 14.52 -40.50 -85.16
CA PRO A 19 14.59 -39.31 -86.03
C PRO A 19 13.24 -38.60 -86.25
N LYS A 20 12.16 -39.36 -86.36
CA LYS A 20 10.79 -38.81 -86.51
C LYS A 20 10.28 -38.12 -85.23
N VAL A 21 10.67 -38.60 -84.06
CA VAL A 21 10.28 -38.01 -82.77
C VAL A 21 11.07 -36.73 -82.54
N ILE A 22 12.36 -36.73 -82.85
CA ILE A 22 13.22 -35.53 -82.87
C ILE A 22 12.65 -34.47 -83.83
N ALA A 23 12.23 -34.86 -85.04
CA ALA A 23 11.66 -33.93 -86.02
C ALA A 23 10.36 -33.28 -85.52
N LYS A 24 9.45 -34.06 -84.91
CA LYS A 24 8.21 -33.52 -84.33
C LYS A 24 8.45 -32.66 -83.08
N LEU A 25 9.43 -33.01 -82.25
CA LEU A 25 9.83 -32.19 -81.11
C LEU A 25 10.43 -30.85 -81.55
N LYS A 26 11.24 -30.85 -82.61
CA LYS A 26 11.77 -29.62 -83.22
C LYS A 26 10.66 -28.72 -83.79
N GLU A 27 9.61 -29.32 -84.35
CA GLU A 27 8.42 -28.60 -84.86
C GLU A 27 7.55 -28.01 -83.74
N ILE A 28 7.34 -28.74 -82.65
CA ILE A 28 6.52 -28.27 -81.51
C ILE A 28 7.24 -27.21 -80.66
N LEU A 29 8.57 -27.25 -80.60
CA LEU A 29 9.40 -26.33 -79.81
C LEU A 29 9.90 -25.11 -80.61
N ASP A 30 9.50 -24.97 -81.87
CA ASP A 30 9.90 -23.88 -82.78
C ASP A 30 11.43 -23.70 -82.88
N LEU A 31 12.14 -24.83 -83.01
CA LEU A 31 13.61 -24.87 -83.10
C LEU A 31 14.06 -24.90 -84.58
N PRO A 32 14.95 -24.00 -85.02
CA PRO A 32 15.38 -23.92 -86.42
C PRO A 32 16.12 -25.18 -86.89
N ALA A 33 15.93 -25.57 -88.14
CA ALA A 33 16.41 -26.81 -88.77
C ALA A 33 17.93 -26.89 -89.03
N ASP A 34 18.71 -25.97 -88.46
CA ASP A 34 20.16 -25.92 -88.60
C ASP A 34 20.81 -26.36 -87.28
N GLU A 35 21.71 -27.35 -87.33
CA GLU A 35 22.51 -27.78 -86.17
C GLU A 35 23.49 -26.70 -85.67
N SER A 36 23.37 -25.47 -86.18
CA SER A 36 24.10 -24.26 -85.77
C SER A 36 23.35 -23.38 -84.76
N ALA A 37 22.19 -23.80 -84.24
CA ALA A 37 21.62 -23.23 -83.01
C ALA A 37 22.24 -23.86 -81.74
N ILE A 38 23.42 -24.47 -81.86
CA ILE A 38 24.33 -24.62 -80.72
C ILE A 38 24.76 -23.19 -80.38
N SER A 39 24.21 -22.64 -79.28
CA SER A 39 24.73 -21.41 -78.67
C SER A 39 26.24 -21.38 -78.84
N THR A 40 26.78 -20.30 -79.40
CA THR A 40 28.21 -20.21 -79.70
C THR A 40 29.01 -20.66 -78.47
N PRO A 41 30.21 -21.29 -78.60
CA PRO A 41 31.01 -21.70 -77.44
C PRO A 41 31.18 -20.59 -76.39
N LYS A 42 31.12 -19.32 -76.84
CA LYS A 42 31.11 -18.10 -76.05
C LYS A 42 29.83 -17.90 -75.23
N GLU A 43 28.64 -18.15 -75.79
CA GLU A 43 27.36 -18.09 -75.05
C GLU A 43 27.24 -19.20 -74.01
N VAL A 44 27.63 -20.44 -74.34
CA VAL A 44 27.63 -21.55 -73.37
C VAL A 44 28.61 -21.27 -72.21
N HIS A 45 29.75 -20.65 -72.50
CA HIS A 45 30.69 -20.20 -71.47
C HIS A 45 30.08 -19.12 -70.57
N GLN A 46 29.43 -18.11 -71.15
CA GLN A 46 28.76 -17.05 -70.38
C GLN A 46 27.62 -17.59 -69.50
N TRP A 47 26.85 -18.57 -69.99
CA TRP A 47 25.82 -19.24 -69.20
C TRP A 47 26.41 -20.05 -68.04
N ARG A 48 27.53 -20.75 -68.24
CA ARG A 48 28.24 -21.44 -67.14
C ARG A 48 28.78 -20.48 -66.10
N GLU A 49 29.39 -19.37 -66.52
CA GLU A 49 29.88 -18.35 -65.58
C GLU A 49 28.73 -17.74 -64.77
N ARG A 50 27.60 -17.43 -65.42
CA ARG A 50 26.39 -16.94 -64.74
C ARG A 50 25.84 -17.98 -63.77
N TYR A 51 25.73 -19.24 -64.19
CA TYR A 51 25.26 -20.33 -63.33
C TYR A 51 26.15 -20.50 -62.11
N MET A 52 27.47 -20.54 -62.27
CA MET A 52 28.44 -20.63 -61.17
C MET A 52 28.35 -19.43 -60.21
N THR A 53 28.08 -18.23 -60.74
CA THR A 53 27.91 -17.02 -59.93
C THR A 53 26.61 -17.07 -59.13
N LEU A 54 25.51 -17.49 -59.77
CA LEU A 54 24.20 -17.71 -59.15
C LEU A 54 24.24 -18.79 -58.08
N GLU A 55 24.96 -19.89 -58.33
CA GLU A 55 25.10 -21.00 -57.39
C GLU A 55 25.89 -20.56 -56.14
N LYS A 56 26.99 -19.80 -56.32
CA LYS A 56 27.72 -19.18 -55.21
C LYS A 56 26.85 -18.21 -54.43
N ALA A 57 26.10 -17.34 -55.09
CA ALA A 57 25.20 -16.38 -54.44
C ALA A 57 24.08 -17.10 -53.67
N LEU A 58 23.53 -18.18 -54.22
CA LEU A 58 22.52 -19.00 -53.57
C LEU A 58 23.09 -19.74 -52.36
N GLN A 59 24.33 -20.20 -52.43
CA GLN A 59 25.01 -20.83 -51.29
C GLN A 59 25.33 -19.80 -50.18
N GLN A 60 25.74 -18.58 -50.54
CA GLN A 60 25.92 -17.49 -49.60
C GLN A 60 24.61 -17.10 -48.92
N ALA A 61 23.53 -16.90 -49.70
CA ALA A 61 22.21 -16.59 -49.16
C ALA A 61 21.68 -17.70 -48.24
N LYS A 62 21.93 -18.98 -48.54
CA LYS A 62 21.57 -20.09 -47.65
C LYS A 62 22.33 -20.05 -46.33
N GLN A 63 23.62 -19.71 -46.35
CA GLN A 63 24.42 -19.57 -45.14
C GLN A 63 23.94 -18.39 -44.29
N GLU A 64 23.68 -17.24 -44.91
CA GLU A 64 23.12 -16.07 -44.22
C GLU A 64 21.76 -16.36 -43.59
N ILE A 65 20.88 -17.10 -44.27
CA ILE A 65 19.59 -17.54 -43.70
C ILE A 65 19.80 -18.42 -42.47
N ALA A 66 20.77 -19.34 -42.50
CA ALA A 66 21.04 -20.22 -41.37
C ALA A 66 21.60 -19.45 -40.16
N ASP A 67 22.49 -18.49 -40.40
CA ASP A 67 23.06 -17.65 -39.34
C ASP A 67 21.98 -16.74 -38.72
N LEU A 68 21.14 -16.11 -39.56
CA LEU A 68 20.00 -15.31 -39.09
C LEU A 68 18.97 -16.13 -38.30
N GLN A 69 18.72 -17.39 -38.69
CA GLN A 69 17.85 -18.29 -37.93
C GLN A 69 18.39 -18.57 -36.53
N LYS A 70 19.70 -18.82 -36.42
CA LYS A 70 20.37 -19.05 -35.14
C LYS A 70 20.32 -17.81 -34.24
N ASP A 71 20.53 -16.62 -34.80
CA ASP A 71 20.43 -15.37 -34.07
C ASP A 71 19.01 -15.10 -33.59
N LEU A 72 18.00 -15.41 -34.41
CA LEU A 72 16.59 -15.29 -34.05
C LEU A 72 16.23 -16.21 -32.88
N GLU A 73 16.66 -17.47 -32.92
CA GLU A 73 16.45 -18.44 -31.83
C GLU A 73 17.13 -17.97 -30.53
N HIS A 74 18.35 -17.44 -30.64
CA HIS A 74 19.07 -16.91 -29.48
C HIS A 74 18.33 -15.72 -28.86
N GLN A 75 17.90 -14.75 -29.68
CA GLN A 75 17.14 -13.59 -29.23
C GLN A 75 15.79 -13.99 -28.61
N GLN A 76 15.09 -14.98 -29.18
CA GLN A 76 13.85 -15.50 -28.60
C GLN A 76 14.08 -16.15 -27.23
N ALA A 77 15.17 -16.89 -27.06
CA ALA A 77 15.53 -17.48 -25.76
C ALA A 77 15.86 -16.40 -24.72
N GLU A 78 16.56 -15.33 -25.12
CA GLU A 78 16.84 -14.19 -24.23
C GLU A 78 15.57 -13.42 -23.87
N GLN A 79 14.68 -13.16 -24.83
CA GLN A 79 13.38 -12.54 -24.57
C GLN A 79 12.57 -13.36 -23.57
N CYS A 80 12.52 -14.69 -23.71
CA CYS A 80 11.83 -15.57 -22.78
C CYS A 80 12.41 -15.46 -21.36
N LYS A 81 13.73 -15.44 -21.21
CA LYS A 81 14.38 -15.25 -19.90
C LYS A 81 14.03 -13.90 -19.28
N LEU A 82 14.06 -12.83 -20.08
CA LEU A 82 13.78 -11.49 -19.59
C LEU A 82 12.30 -11.34 -19.19
N VAL A 83 11.38 -11.92 -19.96
CA VAL A 83 9.95 -11.97 -19.61
C VAL A 83 9.74 -12.68 -18.27
N ASN A 84 10.35 -13.85 -18.07
CA ASN A 84 10.26 -14.57 -16.79
C ASN A 84 10.82 -13.73 -15.62
N GLN A 85 11.93 -13.02 -15.83
CA GLN A 85 12.48 -12.11 -14.82
C GLN A 85 11.53 -10.95 -14.50
N ILE A 86 10.89 -10.36 -15.51
CA ILE A 86 9.89 -9.30 -15.32
C ILE A 86 8.70 -9.83 -14.53
N GLU A 87 8.16 -10.99 -14.88
CA GLU A 87 7.01 -11.62 -14.19
C GLU A 87 7.33 -11.91 -12.72
N THR A 88 8.49 -12.49 -12.43
CA THR A 88 8.93 -12.74 -11.04
C THR A 88 9.08 -11.44 -10.24
N SER A 89 9.67 -10.40 -10.84
CA SER A 89 9.83 -9.08 -10.21
C SER A 89 8.48 -8.41 -9.95
N GLN A 90 7.53 -8.51 -10.89
CA GLN A 90 6.16 -8.01 -10.72
C GLN A 90 5.43 -8.74 -9.60
N HIS A 91 5.52 -10.07 -9.55
CA HIS A 91 4.91 -10.86 -8.48
C HIS A 91 5.48 -10.48 -7.11
N LEU A 92 6.80 -10.35 -7.00
CA LEU A 92 7.46 -9.95 -5.76
C LEU A 92 7.07 -8.53 -5.33
N THR A 93 7.01 -7.60 -6.29
CA THR A 93 6.55 -6.22 -6.04
C THR A 93 5.12 -6.20 -5.50
N GLU A 94 4.23 -7.02 -6.06
CA GLU A 94 2.84 -7.14 -5.61
C GLU A 94 2.75 -7.76 -4.21
N GLN A 95 3.57 -8.76 -3.91
CA GLN A 95 3.68 -9.32 -2.56
C GLN A 95 4.10 -8.25 -1.55
N TYR A 96 5.17 -7.51 -1.82
CA TYR A 96 5.63 -6.43 -0.92
C TYR A 96 4.60 -5.31 -0.77
N ARG A 97 3.84 -4.99 -1.82
CA ARG A 97 2.73 -4.02 -1.72
C ARG A 97 1.65 -4.49 -0.75
N LYS A 98 1.24 -5.75 -0.86
CA LYS A 98 0.24 -6.35 0.05
C LYS A 98 0.72 -6.37 1.49
N GLU A 99 1.96 -6.79 1.72
CA GLU A 99 2.57 -6.79 3.05
C GLU A 99 2.64 -5.38 3.65
N ARG A 100 3.08 -4.39 2.87
CA ARG A 100 3.10 -2.98 3.29
C ARG A 100 1.71 -2.46 3.63
N SER A 101 0.70 -2.78 2.83
CA SER A 101 -0.69 -2.39 3.12
C SER A 101 -1.16 -2.99 4.44
N CYS A 102 -0.95 -4.29 4.64
CA CYS A 102 -1.33 -4.99 5.88
C CYS A 102 -0.61 -4.40 7.11
N LEU A 103 0.70 -4.13 7.01
CA LEU A 103 1.46 -3.50 8.09
C LEU A 103 0.98 -2.08 8.37
N SER A 104 0.68 -1.30 7.33
CA SER A 104 0.15 0.06 7.44
C SER A 104 -1.20 0.09 8.16
N GLU A 105 -2.11 -0.84 7.82
CA GLU A 105 -3.41 -0.98 8.51
C GLU A 105 -3.24 -1.37 9.98
N LYS A 106 -2.33 -2.31 10.28
CA LYS A 106 -2.02 -2.69 11.67
C LYS A 106 -1.47 -1.50 12.45
N LEU A 107 -0.54 -0.75 11.88
CA LEU A 107 0.04 0.45 12.50
C LEU A 107 -1.04 1.51 12.78
N LEU A 108 -1.91 1.79 11.80
CA LEU A 108 -2.99 2.74 11.95
C LEU A 108 -3.98 2.28 13.04
N SER A 109 -4.30 0.98 13.08
CA SER A 109 -5.16 0.42 14.12
C SER A 109 -4.54 0.54 15.51
N PHE A 110 -3.22 0.37 15.63
CA PHE A 110 -2.49 0.51 16.88
C PHE A 110 -2.48 1.99 17.31
N GLN A 111 -2.12 2.89 16.40
CA GLN A 111 -2.17 4.34 16.66
C GLN A 111 -3.56 4.78 17.13
N ASN A 112 -4.62 4.37 16.44
CA ASN A 112 -5.98 4.75 16.84
C ASN A 112 -6.37 4.23 18.23
N LYS A 113 -5.89 3.04 18.63
CA LYS A 113 -6.15 2.46 19.95
C LYS A 113 -5.43 3.19 21.08
N TYR A 114 -4.18 3.59 20.86
CA TYR A 114 -3.31 4.11 21.91
C TYR A 114 -3.10 5.64 21.88
N LYS A 115 -3.52 6.33 20.80
CA LYS A 115 -3.35 7.77 20.64
C LYS A 115 -3.89 8.57 21.82
N GLN A 116 -5.05 8.19 22.37
CA GLN A 116 -5.63 8.89 23.52
C GLN A 116 -4.76 8.74 24.77
N VAL A 117 -4.23 7.54 25.01
CA VAL A 117 -3.33 7.25 26.14
C VAL A 117 -2.02 8.02 26.00
N GLU A 118 -1.42 7.98 24.81
CA GLU A 118 -0.18 8.69 24.52
C GLU A 118 -0.34 10.20 24.66
N SER A 119 -1.45 10.76 24.14
CA SER A 119 -1.75 12.18 24.25
C SER A 119 -1.95 12.62 25.70
N ALA A 120 -2.69 11.85 26.50
CA ALA A 120 -2.90 12.13 27.92
C ALA A 120 -1.58 12.04 28.71
N TYR A 121 -0.74 11.06 28.40
CA TYR A 121 0.56 10.91 29.06
C TYR A 121 1.53 12.03 28.70
N ALA A 122 1.60 12.41 27.42
CA ALA A 122 2.40 13.55 26.98
C ALA A 122 1.94 14.87 27.65
N GLN A 123 0.63 15.05 27.81
CA GLN A 123 0.06 16.19 28.51
C GLN A 123 0.42 16.21 30.00
N TYR A 124 0.44 15.05 30.66
CA TYR A 124 0.94 14.91 32.02
C TYR A 124 2.44 15.27 32.12
N GLN A 125 3.25 14.83 31.15
CA GLN A 125 4.68 15.15 31.10
C GLN A 125 4.95 16.63 30.83
N SER A 126 4.03 17.35 30.19
CA SER A 126 4.17 18.79 29.92
C SER A 126 3.68 19.70 31.05
N LEU A 127 3.19 19.15 32.16
CA LEU A 127 2.77 19.95 33.32
C LEU A 127 3.96 20.70 33.93
N SER A 128 3.70 21.84 34.56
CA SER A 128 4.75 22.59 35.25
C SER A 128 5.38 21.77 36.37
N GLU A 129 6.66 22.01 36.69
CA GLU A 129 7.37 21.30 37.76
C GLU A 129 6.68 21.41 39.13
N LYS A 130 5.95 22.49 39.37
CA LYS A 130 5.15 22.66 40.58
C LYS A 130 3.97 21.67 40.58
N THR A 131 3.15 21.70 39.53
CA THR A 131 2.00 20.81 39.39
C THR A 131 2.44 19.33 39.40
N ALA A 132 3.48 18.97 38.65
CA ALA A 132 4.00 17.61 38.60
C ALA A 132 4.42 17.10 39.98
N ARG A 133 5.14 17.91 40.78
CA ARG A 133 5.52 17.56 42.16
C ARG A 133 4.30 17.33 43.07
N GLU A 134 3.30 18.20 42.97
CA GLU A 134 2.07 18.10 43.77
C GLU A 134 1.23 16.86 43.39
N LEU A 135 1.35 16.37 42.15
CA LEU A 135 0.65 15.18 41.66
C LEU A 135 1.36 13.84 41.92
N THR A 136 2.58 13.84 42.47
CA THR A 136 3.35 12.61 42.77
C THR A 136 2.63 11.63 43.70
N GLY A 137 1.73 12.13 44.56
CA GLY A 137 0.89 11.29 45.41
C GLY A 137 -0.17 10.49 44.64
N ILE A 138 -0.56 10.98 43.46
CA ILE A 138 -1.57 10.38 42.58
C ILE A 138 -0.89 9.52 41.52
N PHE A 139 0.13 10.06 40.85
CA PHE A 139 0.91 9.36 39.83
C PHE A 139 2.28 8.97 40.39
N LYS A 140 2.41 7.70 40.78
CA LYS A 140 3.57 7.22 41.58
C LYS A 140 4.84 6.90 40.77
N ARG A 141 4.74 6.78 39.44
CA ARG A 141 5.83 6.32 38.57
C ARG A 141 5.72 6.91 37.16
N ASP A 142 6.85 7.19 36.54
CA ASP A 142 6.98 7.85 35.23
C ASP A 142 6.97 6.87 34.05
N THR A 143 6.09 5.86 34.10
CA THR A 143 5.85 4.97 32.95
C THR A 143 4.40 5.12 32.48
N PRO A 144 4.12 5.01 31.16
CA PRO A 144 2.75 5.08 30.65
C PRO A 144 1.81 4.07 31.32
N GLU A 145 2.30 2.86 31.60
CA GLU A 145 1.52 1.77 32.21
C GLU A 145 1.12 2.12 33.64
N SER A 146 2.05 2.65 34.44
CA SER A 146 1.76 3.07 35.80
C SER A 146 0.86 4.30 35.84
N PHE A 147 1.04 5.24 34.91
CA PHE A 147 0.17 6.41 34.77
C PHE A 147 -1.28 5.99 34.53
N ILE A 148 -1.51 5.03 33.63
CA ILE A 148 -2.83 4.48 33.35
C ILE A 148 -3.39 3.70 34.53
N ALA A 149 -2.59 2.79 35.11
CA ALA A 149 -3.02 1.96 36.23
C ALA A 149 -3.40 2.79 37.46
N CYS A 150 -2.65 3.85 37.77
CA CYS A 150 -2.98 4.76 38.86
C CYS A 150 -4.16 5.67 38.50
N GLY A 151 -4.12 6.35 37.35
CA GLY A 151 -5.12 7.35 37.01
C GLY A 151 -6.52 6.78 36.74
N ALA A 152 -6.65 5.51 36.36
CA ALA A 152 -7.95 4.86 36.20
C ALA A 152 -8.63 4.48 37.54
N GLN A 153 -7.94 4.61 38.68
CA GLN A 153 -8.51 4.34 40.00
C GLN A 153 -9.39 5.49 40.45
N LEU A 154 -10.59 5.20 40.94
CA LEU A 154 -11.57 6.22 41.33
C LEU A 154 -11.02 7.18 42.40
N ASP A 155 -10.31 6.66 43.41
CA ASP A 155 -9.70 7.49 44.46
C ASP A 155 -8.67 8.50 43.91
N ASN A 156 -7.95 8.13 42.85
CA ASN A 156 -6.98 9.00 42.20
C ASN A 156 -7.66 10.03 41.29
N ILE A 157 -8.75 9.64 40.60
CA ILE A 157 -9.61 10.57 39.86
C ILE A 157 -10.19 11.62 40.81
N ASP A 158 -10.67 11.17 41.97
CA ASP A 158 -11.19 12.04 43.02
C ASP A 158 -10.13 13.00 43.55
N SER A 159 -8.94 12.49 43.84
CA SER A 159 -7.81 13.30 44.30
C SER A 159 -7.40 14.34 43.25
N LEU A 160 -7.35 13.95 41.98
CA LEU A 160 -7.02 14.85 40.87
C LEU A 160 -8.10 15.94 40.69
N TRP A 161 -9.37 15.58 40.83
CA TRP A 161 -10.48 16.52 40.77
C TRP A 161 -10.44 17.54 41.92
N GLU A 162 -10.20 17.07 43.15
CA GLU A 162 -10.08 17.93 44.33
C GLU A 162 -8.89 18.89 44.21
N TYR A 163 -7.75 18.39 43.77
CA TYR A 163 -6.57 19.21 43.48
C TYR A 163 -6.89 20.30 42.45
N THR A 164 -7.47 19.91 41.31
CA THR A 164 -7.82 20.84 40.22
C THR A 164 -8.82 21.90 40.67
N LYS A 165 -9.82 21.52 41.47
CA LYS A 165 -10.75 22.47 42.09
C LYS A 165 -10.00 23.51 42.94
N GLN A 166 -9.09 23.08 43.81
CA GLN A 166 -8.33 23.99 44.68
C GLN A 166 -7.50 24.98 43.86
N GLN A 167 -6.83 24.50 42.81
CA GLN A 167 -6.05 25.33 41.90
C GLN A 167 -6.92 26.37 41.16
N ILE A 168 -8.12 25.98 40.73
CA ILE A 168 -9.09 26.88 40.09
C ILE A 168 -9.60 27.95 41.05
N ILE A 169 -9.93 27.57 42.29
CA ILE A 169 -10.41 28.50 43.31
C ILE A 169 -9.30 29.49 43.71
N ALA A 170 -8.05 29.04 43.79
CA ALA A 170 -6.90 29.88 44.09
C ALA A 170 -6.53 30.84 42.94
N GLY A 171 -6.91 30.52 41.69
CA GLY A 171 -6.69 31.37 40.52
C GLY A 171 -5.23 31.42 40.03
N GLN A 172 -4.38 30.48 40.45
CA GLN A 172 -2.91 30.57 40.32
C GLN A 172 -2.27 29.48 39.45
N ASN A 173 -3.05 28.60 38.80
CA ASN A 173 -2.48 27.47 38.06
C ASN A 173 -2.64 27.63 36.53
N THR A 174 -1.50 27.68 35.84
CA THR A 174 -1.39 27.75 34.38
C THR A 174 -1.85 26.48 33.69
N ASP A 175 -1.77 25.34 34.37
CA ASP A 175 -1.97 24.00 33.82
C ASP A 175 -3.43 23.53 33.97
N ARG A 176 -4.35 24.48 34.21
CA ARG A 176 -5.76 24.18 34.50
C ARG A 176 -6.42 23.40 33.36
N ALA A 177 -6.15 23.76 32.11
CA ALA A 177 -6.78 23.12 30.96
C ALA A 177 -6.32 21.66 30.84
N GLU A 178 -5.03 21.43 31.07
CA GLU A 178 -4.38 20.13 31.07
C GLU A 178 -4.94 19.26 32.20
N LEU A 179 -5.09 19.80 33.40
CA LEU A 179 -5.69 19.07 34.52
C LEU A 179 -7.14 18.65 34.24
N ILE A 180 -7.97 19.54 33.68
CA ILE A 180 -9.35 19.23 33.29
C ILE A 180 -9.39 18.13 32.23
N SER A 181 -8.51 18.22 31.23
CA SER A 181 -8.38 17.22 30.17
C SER A 181 -7.97 15.85 30.75
N LEU A 182 -7.03 15.82 31.70
CA LEU A 182 -6.63 14.58 32.39
C LEU A 182 -7.77 13.94 33.19
N ILE A 183 -8.51 14.73 33.97
CA ILE A 183 -9.69 14.23 34.69
C ILE A 183 -10.68 13.62 33.69
N THR A 184 -10.90 14.30 32.55
CA THR A 184 -11.83 13.85 31.53
C THR A 184 -11.42 12.51 30.93
N PHE A 185 -10.16 12.42 30.52
CA PHE A 185 -9.58 11.19 30.02
C PHE A 185 -9.73 10.04 31.02
N PHE A 186 -9.40 10.25 32.29
CA PHE A 186 -9.44 9.18 33.29
C PHE A 186 -10.84 8.77 33.71
N LEU A 187 -11.79 9.71 33.79
CA LEU A 187 -13.19 9.38 34.09
C LEU A 187 -13.81 8.56 32.96
N GLU A 188 -13.52 8.92 31.70
CA GLU A 188 -13.93 8.13 30.53
C GLU A 188 -13.26 6.75 30.51
N LEU A 189 -11.97 6.68 30.83
CA LEU A 189 -11.25 5.41 30.92
C LEU A 189 -11.82 4.51 32.02
N HIS A 190 -12.13 5.07 33.18
CA HIS A 190 -12.77 4.35 34.28
C HIS A 190 -14.15 3.82 33.88
N ASN A 191 -14.96 4.64 33.21
CA ASN A 191 -16.27 4.21 32.69
C ASN A 191 -16.16 3.04 31.70
N LYS A 192 -15.11 2.99 30.88
CA LYS A 192 -14.86 1.88 29.93
C LYS A 192 -14.54 0.55 30.62
N LEU A 193 -14.25 0.54 31.93
CA LEU A 193 -14.05 -0.70 32.70
C LEU A 193 -15.37 -1.45 32.99
N PHE A 194 -16.51 -0.82 32.71
CA PHE A 194 -17.84 -1.36 32.97
C PHE A 194 -18.63 -1.48 31.66
N GLU A 195 -19.63 -2.36 31.63
CA GLU A 195 -20.51 -2.53 30.45
C GLU A 195 -21.31 -1.27 30.13
N GLN A 196 -21.66 -0.50 31.16
CA GLN A 196 -22.32 0.80 31.04
C GLN A 196 -21.57 1.86 31.86
N PRO A 197 -21.53 3.12 31.41
CA PRO A 197 -20.87 4.21 32.14
C PRO A 197 -21.48 4.40 33.54
N LEU A 198 -20.65 4.32 34.58
CA LEU A 198 -21.08 4.55 35.96
C LEU A 198 -21.22 6.03 36.29
N PHE A 199 -20.46 6.88 35.61
CA PHE A 199 -20.40 8.31 35.89
C PHE A 199 -20.74 9.13 34.65
N ALA A 200 -21.47 10.23 34.85
CA ALA A 200 -21.73 11.23 33.83
C ALA A 200 -21.44 12.61 34.37
N TRP A 201 -20.98 13.50 33.50
CA TRP A 201 -20.79 14.90 33.84
C TRP A 201 -22.10 15.56 34.25
N GLN A 202 -22.02 16.45 35.24
CA GLN A 202 -23.11 17.32 35.61
C GLN A 202 -23.41 18.26 34.44
N ILE A 203 -24.67 18.37 34.06
CA ILE A 203 -25.11 19.35 33.05
C ILE A 203 -25.26 20.69 33.76
N VAL A 204 -24.45 21.67 33.35
CA VAL A 204 -24.48 23.05 33.87
C VAL A 204 -24.25 24.00 32.72
N GLN A 205 -25.09 25.01 32.58
CA GLN A 205 -24.98 26.03 31.52
C GLN A 205 -24.80 27.44 32.08
N PRO A 206 -24.00 28.29 31.41
CA PRO A 206 -24.02 29.72 31.68
C PRO A 206 -25.43 30.29 31.54
N GLY A 207 -25.84 31.15 32.47
CA GLY A 207 -27.18 31.75 32.56
C GLY A 207 -28.12 31.05 33.54
N GLU A 208 -27.80 29.82 33.98
CA GLU A 208 -28.53 29.11 35.05
C GLU A 208 -28.34 29.80 36.41
N GLU A 209 -29.32 29.69 37.31
CA GLU A 209 -29.21 30.20 38.68
C GLU A 209 -28.23 29.36 39.51
N PHE A 210 -27.39 30.03 40.30
CA PHE A 210 -26.48 29.36 41.21
C PHE A 210 -27.23 28.61 42.32
N ASP A 211 -26.89 27.34 42.52
CA ASP A 211 -27.45 26.46 43.54
C ASP A 211 -26.30 25.89 44.39
N ALA A 212 -26.18 26.31 45.64
CA ALA A 212 -25.12 25.86 46.54
C ALA A 212 -25.16 24.35 46.84
N SER A 213 -26.30 23.69 46.60
CA SER A 213 -26.40 22.22 46.71
C SER A 213 -25.74 21.51 45.53
N LYS A 214 -25.61 22.17 44.37
CA LYS A 214 -25.09 21.58 43.11
C LYS A 214 -23.80 22.21 42.61
N HIS A 215 -23.49 23.43 43.04
CA HIS A 215 -22.41 24.25 42.52
C HIS A 215 -21.48 24.76 43.62
N ILE A 216 -20.23 24.97 43.28
CA ILE A 216 -19.19 25.62 44.10
C ILE A 216 -18.79 26.89 43.39
N ARG A 217 -18.87 28.04 44.06
CA ARG A 217 -18.44 29.31 43.48
C ARG A 217 -16.92 29.48 43.59
N THR A 218 -16.31 30.14 42.61
CA THR A 218 -14.91 30.61 42.73
C THR A 218 -14.79 31.72 43.80
N ALA A 219 -13.58 31.97 44.30
CA ALA A 219 -13.35 32.92 45.39
C ALA A 219 -13.73 34.37 45.02
N ASP A 220 -13.56 34.73 43.74
CA ASP A 220 -13.84 36.04 43.15
C ASP A 220 -15.30 36.24 42.71
N SER A 221 -16.16 35.23 42.88
CA SER A 221 -17.57 35.29 42.47
C SER A 221 -18.46 35.95 43.52
N LYS A 222 -19.59 36.53 43.06
CA LYS A 222 -20.69 36.99 43.92
C LYS A 222 -21.27 35.85 44.76
N ALA A 223 -22.01 36.18 45.81
CA ALA A 223 -22.62 35.17 46.69
C ALA A 223 -23.85 34.47 46.07
N SER A 224 -24.54 35.14 45.15
CA SER A 224 -25.73 34.64 44.44
C SER A 224 -25.87 35.31 43.08
N GLY A 225 -26.67 34.69 42.21
CA GLY A 225 -26.95 35.16 40.86
C GLY A 225 -26.78 34.04 39.83
N ARG A 226 -26.70 34.45 38.56
CA ARG A 226 -26.58 33.54 37.43
C ARG A 226 -25.14 33.17 37.15
N ILE A 227 -24.93 31.93 36.75
CA ILE A 227 -23.63 31.39 36.35
C ILE A 227 -23.17 32.14 35.10
N SER A 228 -22.03 32.82 35.18
CA SER A 228 -21.39 33.44 34.02
C SER A 228 -20.45 32.47 33.30
N GLN A 229 -19.80 31.55 34.03
CA GLN A 229 -18.86 30.59 33.46
C GLN A 229 -18.80 29.30 34.25
N VAL A 230 -18.69 28.16 33.57
CA VAL A 230 -18.37 26.87 34.21
C VAL A 230 -16.85 26.67 34.20
N CYS A 231 -16.25 26.51 35.38
CA CYS A 231 -14.81 26.46 35.52
C CYS A 231 -14.26 25.02 35.58
N LEU A 232 -14.98 24.11 36.24
CA LEU A 232 -14.70 22.68 36.31
C LEU A 232 -16.02 21.96 36.46
N LEU A 233 -16.29 20.97 35.61
CA LEU A 233 -17.50 20.17 35.71
C LEU A 233 -17.40 19.20 36.89
N GLY A 234 -18.49 19.12 37.65
CA GLY A 234 -18.75 18.04 38.58
C GLY A 234 -19.31 16.83 37.84
N TYR A 235 -19.43 15.70 38.52
CA TYR A 235 -19.98 14.48 37.93
C TYR A 235 -20.87 13.75 38.94
N LYS A 236 -21.80 12.97 38.40
CA LYS A 236 -22.79 12.20 39.15
C LYS A 236 -22.70 10.72 38.81
N ASN A 237 -23.15 9.89 39.72
CA ASN A 237 -23.35 8.48 39.44
C ASN A 237 -24.64 8.32 38.59
N VAL A 238 -24.55 7.62 37.47
CA VAL A 238 -25.65 7.46 36.51
C VAL A 238 -26.79 6.62 37.11
N ASN A 239 -26.45 5.56 37.84
CA ASN A 239 -27.42 4.59 38.36
C ASN A 239 -28.25 5.15 39.53
N THR A 240 -27.64 5.97 40.38
CA THR A 240 -28.26 6.52 41.60
C THR A 240 -28.66 7.99 41.47
N GLU A 241 -28.27 8.64 40.37
CA GLU A 241 -28.34 10.09 40.13
C GLU A 241 -27.66 10.96 41.20
N LYS A 242 -26.95 10.35 42.15
CA LYS A 242 -26.28 11.05 43.23
C LYS A 242 -25.12 11.87 42.70
N LEU A 243 -25.12 13.17 43.03
CA LEU A 243 -24.01 14.05 42.72
C LEU A 243 -22.78 13.66 43.55
N ILE A 244 -21.70 13.28 42.87
CA ILE A 244 -20.44 12.87 43.51
C ILE A 244 -19.56 14.10 43.73
N LYS A 245 -19.36 14.89 42.67
CA LYS A 245 -18.64 16.16 42.71
C LYS A 245 -19.52 17.27 42.15
N LYS A 246 -19.49 18.44 42.79
CA LYS A 246 -20.24 19.64 42.37
C LYS A 246 -19.43 20.44 41.34
N SER A 247 -20.07 20.96 40.30
CA SER A 247 -19.40 21.86 39.36
C SER A 247 -18.88 23.13 40.03
N VAL A 248 -17.67 23.54 39.68
CA VAL A 248 -17.09 24.83 40.06
C VAL A 248 -17.47 25.85 39.01
N VAL A 249 -18.05 26.97 39.43
CA VAL A 249 -18.63 27.98 38.54
C VAL A 249 -18.25 29.39 39.00
N ARG A 250 -18.27 30.32 38.04
CA ARG A 250 -18.20 31.76 38.28
C ARG A 250 -19.60 32.36 38.17
N ILE A 251 -19.92 33.29 39.07
CA ILE A 251 -21.18 34.05 39.11
C ILE A 251 -20.89 35.47 38.64
#